data_AF-A0A7C4TA27-F1
#
_entry.id   AF-A0A7C4TA27-F1
#
_cell.length_a   1.000
_cell.length_b   1.000
_cell.length_c   1.000
_cell.angle_alpha   90.00
_cell.angle_beta   90.00
_cell.angle_gamma   90.00
#
_symmetry.space_group_name_H-M   'P 1'
#
loop_
_entity.id
_entity.type
_entity.pdbx_description
1 polymer ?
#
loop_
_entity_poly.entity_id
_entity_poly.type
_entity_poly.pdbx_seq_one_letter_code
_entity_poly.pdbx_strand_id
1 'polypeptide(L)'
;MPLNWTRFENEYAIEKGVILFVLLLVFVYLCSNRFFGNPLKEMHHPEAKDAFQKITLGQRIDINSESLEGILAIPFTTPKMAEDILNFRERHGYIKDKADLEKALGRNRAKTTLILPYAELGSP
;
A
#
# COMPACT_ATOMS: atom_id res chain seq x y z
N MET A 1 56.62 -41.65 -23.30
CA MET A 1 55.25 -41.12 -23.42
C MET A 1 54.68 -40.84 -22.02
N PRO A 2 54.69 -39.59 -21.54
CA PRO A 2 53.83 -39.18 -20.44
C PRO A 2 53.10 -37.89 -20.82
N LEU A 3 51.88 -37.98 -21.38
CA LEU A 3 51.12 -36.80 -21.78
C LEU A 3 49.63 -36.95 -21.44
N ASN A 4 49.33 -37.34 -20.19
CA ASN A 4 47.94 -37.40 -19.73
C ASN A 4 47.72 -37.04 -18.26
N TRP A 5 48.77 -37.01 -17.42
CA TRP A 5 48.61 -36.78 -15.97
C TRP A 5 48.14 -35.36 -15.62
N THR A 6 48.63 -34.33 -16.32
CA THR A 6 48.25 -32.92 -16.07
C THR A 6 46.83 -32.59 -16.51
N ARG A 7 46.25 -33.36 -17.43
CA ARG A 7 44.88 -33.15 -17.93
C ARG A 7 43.84 -33.56 -16.90
N PHE A 8 44.04 -34.71 -16.23
CA PHE A 8 43.12 -35.19 -15.19
C PHE A 8 43.11 -34.27 -13.95
N GLU A 9 44.26 -33.75 -13.55
CA GLU A 9 44.35 -32.80 -12.41
C GLU A 9 43.63 -31.48 -12.72
N ASN A 10 43.74 -30.99 -13.96
CA ASN A 10 43.06 -29.77 -14.39
C ASN A 10 41.55 -29.96 -14.56
N GLU A 11 41.10 -31.07 -15.11
CA GLU A 11 39.66 -31.40 -15.22
C GLU A 11 39.02 -31.47 -13.83
N TYR A 12 39.69 -32.11 -12.87
CA TYR A 12 39.24 -32.19 -11.48
C TYR A 12 39.22 -30.84 -10.76
N ALA A 13 40.20 -29.97 -11.02
CA ALA A 13 40.26 -28.61 -10.48
C ALA A 13 39.14 -27.73 -11.05
N ILE A 14 38.81 -27.88 -12.34
CA ILE A 14 37.73 -27.15 -13.01
C ILE A 14 36.37 -27.58 -12.46
N GLU A 15 36.11 -28.89 -12.33
CA GLU A 15 34.83 -29.39 -11.78
C GLU A 15 34.56 -28.88 -10.37
N LYS A 16 35.57 -28.93 -9.49
CA LYS A 16 35.47 -28.39 -8.13
C LYS A 16 35.29 -26.88 -8.10
N GLY A 17 36.00 -26.17 -8.96
CA GLY A 17 35.88 -24.71 -9.08
C GLY A 17 34.47 -24.29 -9.47
N VAL A 18 33.86 -25.01 -10.42
CA VAL A 18 32.47 -24.76 -10.85
C VAL A 18 31.49 -25.05 -9.71
N ILE A 19 31.64 -26.17 -9.01
CA ILE A 19 30.76 -26.50 -7.87
C ILE A 19 30.86 -25.43 -6.77
N LEU A 20 32.06 -24.99 -6.43
CA LEU A 20 32.27 -23.98 -5.39
C LEU A 20 31.73 -22.60 -5.81
N PHE A 21 31.85 -22.24 -7.09
CA PHE A 21 31.26 -21.02 -7.63
C PHE A 21 29.73 -21.07 -7.62
N VAL A 22 29.11 -22.20 -7.99
CA VAL A 22 27.65 -22.36 -7.92
C VAL A 22 27.16 -22.30 -6.47
N LEU A 23 27.86 -22.94 -5.53
CA LEU A 23 27.54 -22.84 -4.10
C LEU A 23 27.68 -21.40 -3.58
N LEU A 24 28.69 -20.66 -4.03
CA LEU A 24 28.83 -19.24 -3.73
C LEU A 24 27.65 -18.43 -4.27
N LEU A 25 27.23 -18.64 -5.51
CA LEU A 25 26.08 -17.94 -6.09
C LEU A 25 24.78 -18.27 -5.35
N VAL A 26 24.55 -19.53 -4.99
CA VAL A 26 23.41 -19.94 -4.16
C VAL A 26 23.48 -19.29 -2.79
N PHE A 27 24.66 -19.26 -2.16
CA PHE A 27 24.86 -18.59 -0.88
C PHE A 27 24.58 -17.09 -0.97
N VAL A 28 25.09 -16.41 -2.00
CA VAL A 28 24.81 -14.99 -2.25
C VAL A 28 23.32 -14.76 -2.49
N TYR A 29 22.66 -15.61 -3.27
CA TYR A 29 21.22 -15.54 -3.49
C TYR A 29 20.43 -15.72 -2.19
N LEU A 30 20.77 -16.72 -1.38
CA LEU A 30 20.15 -16.97 -0.08
C LEU A 30 20.40 -15.82 0.90
N CYS A 31 21.62 -15.31 0.99
CA CYS A 31 21.96 -14.15 1.81
C CYS A 31 21.23 -12.89 1.34
N SER A 32 21.14 -12.67 0.02
CA SER A 32 20.41 -11.54 -0.55
C SER A 32 18.94 -11.62 -0.17
N ASN A 33 18.31 -12.78 -0.34
CA ASN A 33 16.89 -12.95 -0.03
C ASN A 33 16.57 -12.93 1.47
N ARG A 34 17.55 -13.26 2.32
CA ARG A 34 17.37 -13.26 3.80
C ARG A 34 17.73 -11.92 4.45
N PHE A 35 18.67 -11.17 3.88
CA PHE A 35 19.18 -9.91 4.45
C PHE A 35 18.58 -8.67 3.78
N PHE A 36 18.34 -8.73 2.47
CA PHE A 36 17.50 -7.76 1.75
C PHE A 36 16.05 -8.25 1.71
N GLY A 37 15.48 -8.54 2.89
CA GLY A 37 14.03 -8.52 3.02
C GLY A 37 13.56 -7.16 2.51
N ASN A 38 12.79 -7.16 1.42
CA ASN A 38 12.42 -5.94 0.71
C ASN A 38 11.78 -4.96 1.71
N PRO A 39 12.44 -3.83 2.07
CA PRO A 39 11.93 -2.92 3.11
C PRO A 39 10.63 -2.23 2.68
N LEU A 40 10.21 -2.42 1.43
CA LEU A 40 8.94 -1.98 0.87
C LEU A 40 7.78 -2.95 1.15
N LYS A 41 8.01 -4.08 1.84
CA LYS A 41 6.98 -5.11 1.98
C LYS A 41 5.96 -4.82 3.08
N GLU A 42 6.24 -3.98 4.07
CA GLU A 42 5.30 -3.79 5.18
C GLU A 42 5.30 -2.34 5.69
N MET A 43 4.69 -1.45 4.90
CA MET A 43 3.81 -0.45 5.49
C MET A 43 2.39 -0.86 5.14
N HIS A 44 1.82 -1.71 5.99
CA HIS A 44 0.38 -1.96 6.03
C HIS A 44 -0.30 -0.72 6.63
N HIS A 45 -0.08 0.45 6.03
CA HIS A 45 -1.10 1.48 6.11
C HIS A 45 -2.28 0.93 5.30
N PRO A 46 -3.54 1.08 5.74
CA PRO A 46 -4.69 0.94 4.86
C PRO A 46 -4.59 2.10 3.85
N GLU A 47 -3.67 1.94 2.89
CA GLU A 47 -3.26 2.95 1.95
C GLU A 47 -4.38 3.14 0.94
N ALA A 48 -4.53 4.37 0.46
CA ALA A 48 -5.51 4.82 -0.52
C ALA A 48 -5.88 3.83 -1.65
N LYS A 49 -5.00 2.88 -1.98
CA LYS A 49 -5.28 1.75 -2.87
C LYS A 49 -6.55 0.98 -2.48
N ASP A 50 -6.81 0.72 -1.20
CA ASP A 50 -8.03 0.01 -0.77
C ASP A 50 -9.28 0.86 -0.99
N ALA A 51 -9.27 2.11 -0.53
CA ALA A 51 -10.39 3.05 -0.74
C ALA A 51 -10.67 3.30 -2.23
N PHE A 52 -9.61 3.44 -3.05
CA PHE A 52 -9.76 3.60 -4.49
C PHE A 52 -10.34 2.35 -5.16
N GLN A 53 -9.94 1.15 -4.70
CA GLN A 53 -10.52 -0.11 -5.17
C GLN A 53 -12.01 -0.20 -4.80
N LYS A 54 -12.39 0.11 -3.57
CA LYS A 54 -13.78 0.17 -3.11
C LYS A 54 -14.62 1.09 -4.03
N ILE A 55 -14.15 2.30 -4.30
CA ILE A 55 -14.84 3.26 -5.19
C ILE A 55 -14.95 2.70 -6.62
N THR A 56 -13.90 2.08 -7.14
CA THR A 56 -13.89 1.48 -8.49
C THR A 56 -14.89 0.33 -8.60
N LEU A 57 -15.09 -0.42 -7.51
CA LEU A 57 -16.10 -1.47 -7.39
C LEU A 57 -17.52 -0.94 -7.12
N GLY A 58 -17.70 0.39 -7.08
CA GLY A 58 -18.98 1.03 -6.79
C GLY A 58 -19.40 0.98 -5.33
N GLN A 59 -18.47 0.66 -4.42
CA GLN A 59 -18.71 0.67 -2.98
C GLN A 59 -18.58 2.09 -2.43
N ARG A 60 -19.34 2.36 -1.37
CA ARG A 60 -19.24 3.62 -0.63
C ARG A 60 -18.15 3.53 0.44
N ILE A 61 -17.58 4.68 0.77
CA ILE A 61 -16.51 4.84 1.75
C ILE A 61 -17.10 5.41 3.02
N ASP A 62 -16.93 4.71 4.15
CA ASP A 62 -17.37 5.21 5.46
C ASP A 62 -16.46 6.33 5.95
N ILE A 63 -16.95 7.57 5.87
CA ILE A 63 -16.18 8.76 6.23
C ILE A 63 -15.85 8.85 7.72
N ASN A 64 -16.52 8.07 8.57
CA ASN A 64 -16.29 8.10 10.00
C ASN A 64 -15.11 7.21 10.42
N SER A 65 -14.91 6.07 9.76
CA SER A 65 -13.85 5.11 10.08
C SER A 65 -12.61 5.23 9.19
N GLU A 66 -12.74 5.81 8.00
CA GLU A 66 -11.67 5.85 7.01
C GLU A 66 -10.55 6.83 7.37
N SER A 67 -9.37 6.59 6.79
CA SER A 67 -8.17 7.42 6.95
C SER A 67 -8.27 8.72 6.16
N LEU A 68 -7.33 9.65 6.38
CA LEU A 68 -7.23 10.87 5.58
C LEU A 68 -7.12 10.52 4.09
N GLU A 69 -6.27 9.54 3.77
CA GLU A 69 -6.01 9.05 2.43
C GLU A 69 -7.26 8.36 1.84
N GLY A 70 -8.00 7.60 2.65
CA GLY A 70 -9.26 6.98 2.24
C GLY A 70 -10.34 8.00 1.89
N ILE A 71 -10.47 9.04 2.71
CA ILE A 71 -11.40 10.16 2.45
C ILE A 71 -10.95 10.95 1.20
N LEU A 72 -9.65 11.15 1.01
CA LEU A 72 -9.10 11.83 -0.15
C LEU A 72 -9.34 11.07 -1.46
N ALA A 73 -9.43 9.73 -1.41
CA ALA A 73 -9.74 8.91 -2.57
C ALA A 73 -11.17 9.15 -3.10
N ILE A 74 -12.06 9.72 -2.29
CA ILE A 74 -13.44 10.02 -2.69
C ILE A 74 -13.46 11.08 -3.81
N PRO A 75 -14.21 10.87 -4.90
CA PRO A 75 -14.31 11.84 -5.98
C PRO A 75 -14.73 13.23 -5.48
N PHE A 76 -14.14 14.26 -6.07
CA PHE A 76 -14.39 15.68 -5.76
C PHE A 76 -13.93 16.15 -4.37
N THR A 77 -13.26 15.29 -3.60
CA THR A 77 -12.63 15.64 -2.33
C THR A 77 -11.26 16.27 -2.54
N THR A 78 -10.93 17.26 -1.71
CA THR A 78 -9.61 17.90 -1.67
C THR A 78 -8.94 17.60 -0.33
N PRO A 79 -7.61 17.73 -0.20
CA PRO A 79 -6.91 17.49 1.06
C PRO A 79 -7.52 18.29 2.22
N LYS A 80 -7.84 19.57 1.98
CA LYS A 80 -8.52 20.42 2.94
C LYS A 80 -9.88 19.88 3.37
N MET A 81 -10.68 19.38 2.43
CA MET A 81 -11.99 18.80 2.75
C MET A 81 -11.87 17.51 3.57
N ALA A 82 -10.87 16.68 3.26
CA ALA A 82 -10.59 15.48 4.04
C ALA A 82 -10.18 15.86 5.47
N GLU A 83 -9.27 16.82 5.63
CA GLU A 83 -8.89 17.38 6.93
C GLU A 83 -10.10 17.97 7.68
N ASP A 84 -10.98 18.73 7.00
CA ASP A 84 -12.18 19.31 7.60
C ASP A 84 -13.14 18.23 8.13
N ILE A 85 -13.29 17.11 7.40
CA ILE A 85 -14.08 15.95 7.84
C ILE A 85 -13.47 15.29 9.07
N LEU A 86 -12.15 15.08 9.09
CA LEU A 86 -11.44 14.52 10.25
C LEU A 86 -11.55 15.43 11.49
N ASN A 87 -11.32 16.72 11.27
CA ASN A 87 -11.45 17.74 12.29
C ASN A 87 -12.89 17.83 12.83
N PHE A 88 -13.88 17.61 11.97
CA PHE A 88 -15.28 17.56 12.38
C PHE A 88 -15.55 16.34 13.26
N ARG A 89 -15.12 15.14 12.86
CA ARG A 89 -15.34 13.91 13.64
C ARG A 89 -14.67 13.95 15.01
N GLU A 90 -13.50 14.57 15.11
CA GLU A 90 -12.78 14.74 16.38
C GLU A 90 -13.49 15.70 17.34
N ARG A 91 -14.10 16.78 16.81
CA ARG A 91 -14.74 17.82 17.64
C ARG A 91 -16.22 17.55 17.96
N HIS A 92 -16.95 16.95 17.03
CA HIS A 92 -18.42 16.81 17.11
C HIS A 92 -18.88 15.34 17.16
N GLY A 93 -17.97 14.38 16.94
CA GLY A 93 -18.30 12.96 16.81
C GLY A 93 -18.76 12.58 15.39
N TYR A 94 -19.39 11.41 15.28
CA TYR A 94 -19.80 10.82 14.01
C TYR A 94 -20.66 11.76 13.16
N ILE A 95 -20.41 11.78 11.84
CA ILE A 95 -21.23 12.44 10.82
C ILE A 95 -22.39 11.50 10.50
N LYS A 96 -23.60 11.89 10.95
CA LYS A 96 -24.79 11.04 10.89
C LYS A 96 -25.65 11.29 9.66
N ASP A 97 -25.72 12.55 9.26
CA ASP A 97 -26.61 12.98 8.19
C ASP A 97 -25.92 13.96 7.25
N LYS A 98 -26.63 14.28 6.16
CA LYS A 98 -26.16 15.23 5.16
C LYS A 98 -25.89 16.62 5.78
N ALA A 99 -26.67 17.04 6.78
CA ALA A 99 -26.52 18.35 7.38
C ALA A 99 -25.22 18.46 8.20
N ASP A 100 -24.81 17.37 8.86
CA ASP A 100 -23.52 17.28 9.53
C ASP A 100 -22.35 17.30 8.54
N LEU A 101 -22.48 16.58 7.42
CA LEU A 101 -21.48 16.65 6.36
C LEU A 101 -21.40 18.06 5.72
N GLU A 102 -22.54 18.74 5.57
CA GLU A 102 -22.56 20.15 5.15
C GLU A 102 -21.82 21.03 6.15
N LYS A 103 -22.02 20.85 7.46
CA LYS A 103 -21.29 21.61 8.49
C LYS A 103 -19.78 21.32 8.45
N ALA A 104 -19.39 20.05 8.29
CA ALA A 104 -18.00 19.64 8.16
C ALA A 104 -17.33 20.34 6.98
N LEU A 105 -18.01 20.44 5.84
CA LEU A 105 -17.52 21.07 4.62
C LEU A 105 -17.78 22.58 4.54
N GLY A 106 -17.87 23.28 5.68
CA GLY A 106 -18.01 24.74 5.72
C GLY A 106 -19.34 25.27 5.14
N ARG A 107 -20.42 24.49 5.26
CA ARG A 107 -21.78 24.76 4.73
C ARG A 107 -21.86 24.80 3.20
N ASN A 108 -20.95 24.12 2.51
CA ASN A 108 -20.93 24.05 1.05
C ASN A 108 -21.84 22.93 0.49
N ARG A 109 -23.10 23.26 0.23
CA ARG A 109 -24.10 22.32 -0.32
C ARG A 109 -23.71 21.67 -1.65
N ALA A 110 -23.02 22.43 -2.51
CA ALA A 110 -22.63 21.92 -3.83
C ALA A 110 -21.63 20.77 -3.67
N LYS A 111 -20.62 20.95 -2.82
CA LYS A 111 -19.60 19.91 -2.54
C LYS A 111 -20.20 18.69 -1.85
N THR A 112 -21.06 18.90 -0.84
CA THR A 112 -21.74 17.78 -0.18
C THR A 112 -22.54 16.94 -1.16
N THR A 113 -23.24 17.57 -2.10
CA THR A 113 -24.05 16.86 -3.10
C THR A 113 -23.19 16.01 -4.06
N LEU A 114 -21.97 16.45 -4.37
CA LEU A 114 -21.05 15.70 -5.24
C LEU A 114 -20.44 14.47 -4.54
N ILE A 115 -20.20 14.56 -3.23
CA ILE A 115 -19.53 13.51 -2.45
C ILE A 115 -20.52 12.44 -1.96
N LEU A 116 -21.77 12.82 -1.70
CA LEU A 116 -22.79 11.96 -1.11
C LEU A 116 -23.01 10.60 -1.81
N PRO A 117 -22.89 10.46 -3.15
CA PRO A 117 -23.03 9.15 -3.80
C PRO A 117 -21.93 8.15 -3.42
N TYR A 118 -20.76 8.64 -3.02
CA TYR A 118 -19.55 7.86 -2.74
C TYR A 118 -19.25 7.73 -1.25
N ALA A 119 -19.83 8.60 -0.41
CA ALA A 119 -19.65 8.59 1.02
C ALA A 119 -20.80 7.83 1.72
N GLU A 120 -20.44 6.96 2.65
CA GLU A 120 -21.35 6.37 3.62
C GLU A 120 -21.32 7.20 4.91
N LEU A 121 -22.50 7.55 5.41
CA LEU A 121 -22.69 8.30 6.66
C LEU A 121 -23.03 7.32 7.77
N GLY A 122 -22.70 7.68 9.01
CA GLY A 122 -23.02 6.84 10.17
C GLY A 122 -24.54 6.75 10.34
N SER A 123 -25.10 5.54 10.27
CA SER A 123 -26.51 5.35 10.61
C SER A 123 -26.71 5.66 12.11
N PRO A 124 -27.84 6.29 12.52
CA PRO A 124 -28.27 6.30 13.91
C PRO A 124 -28.51 4.88 14.43
#